data_AF-A0A259DRA0-F1
#
_entry.id   AF-A0A259DRA0-F1
#
_cell.length_a   1.000
_cell.length_b   1.000
_cell.length_c   1.000
_cell.angle_alpha   90.00
_cell.angle_beta   90.00
_cell.angle_gamma   90.00
#
_symmetry.space_group_name_H-M   'P 1'
#
loop_
_entity.id
_entity.type
_entity.pdbx_description
1 polymer ?
#
loop_
_entity_poly.entity_id
_entity_poly.type
_entity_poly.pdbx_seq_one_letter_code
_entity_poly.pdbx_strand_id
1 'polypeptide(L)' 'THWFIPATIYGIGIFIFAIGGITAIAGLPLFLGFTGITWVALAGHTLYGIVLVAVLQIIDRD' A
#
# COMPACT_ATOMS: atom_id res chain seq x y z
N THR A 1 20.73 -0.55 2.44
CA THR A 1 20.47 -2.00 2.33
C THR A 1 19.11 -2.45 2.85
N HIS A 2 18.43 -1.70 3.75
CA HIS A 2 17.10 -2.08 4.26
C HIS A 2 15.96 -1.20 3.70
N TRP A 3 15.85 -1.04 2.38
CA TRP A 3 14.79 -0.22 1.78
C TRP A 3 13.49 -1.00 1.51
N PHE A 4 13.58 -2.32 1.39
CA PHE A 4 12.44 -3.20 1.08
C PHE A 4 11.39 -3.23 2.20
N ILE A 5 11.84 -3.34 3.45
CA ILE A 5 10.97 -3.37 4.64
C ILE A 5 10.17 -2.05 4.79
N PRO A 6 10.80 -0.86 4.84
CA PRO A 6 10.06 0.38 4.97
C PRO A 6 9.16 0.68 3.75
N ALA A 7 9.56 0.29 2.54
CA ALA A 7 8.72 0.43 1.34
C ALA A 7 7.43 -0.41 1.43
N THR A 8 7.55 -1.64 1.94
CA THR A 8 6.41 -2.54 2.16
C THR A 8 5.48 -1.98 3.26
N ILE A 9 6.05 -1.51 4.38
CA ILE A 9 5.29 -0.89 5.47
C ILE A 9 4.54 0.34 4.97
N TYR A 10 5.17 1.16 4.13
CA TYR A 10 4.54 2.34 3.55
C TYR A 10 3.34 1.97 2.67
N GLY A 11 3.49 0.99 1.78
CA GLY A 11 2.38 0.52 0.93
C GLY A 11 1.20 -0.05 1.72
N ILE A 12 1.49 -0.86 2.76
CA ILE A 12 0.44 -1.38 3.66
C ILE A 12 -0.20 -0.25 4.46
N GLY A 13 0.58 0.73 4.92
CA GLY A 13 0.08 1.90 5.65
C GLY A 13 -0.90 2.73 4.83
N ILE A 14 -0.57 3.00 3.55
CA ILE A 14 -1.49 3.70 2.65
C ILE A 14 -2.77 2.89 2.44
N PHE A 15 -2.70 1.57 2.26
CA PHE A 15 -3.88 0.71 2.11
C PHE A 15 -4.81 0.80 3.33
N ILE A 16 -4.27 0.68 4.54
CA ILE A 16 -5.05 0.78 5.78
C ILE A 16 -5.69 2.16 5.90
N PHE A 17 -4.94 3.22 5.59
CA PHE A 17 -5.45 4.59 5.64
C PHE A 17 -6.54 4.84 4.59
N ALA A 18 -6.30 4.46 3.34
CA ALA A 18 -7.17 4.75 2.21
C ALA A 18 -8.44 3.91 2.22
N ILE A 19 -8.35 2.58 2.32
CA ILE A 19 -9.53 1.72 2.33
C ILE A 19 -10.07 1.57 3.74
N GLY A 20 -9.24 1.22 4.72
CA GLY A 20 -9.70 1.03 6.10
C GLY A 20 -10.26 2.32 6.72
N GLY A 21 -9.54 3.44 6.58
CA GLY A 21 -9.96 4.73 7.10
C GLY A 21 -11.20 5.30 6.41
N ILE A 22 -11.24 5.31 5.07
CA ILE A 22 -12.38 5.88 4.34
C ILE A 22 -13.63 5.01 4.47
N THR A 23 -13.52 3.68 4.46
CA THR A 23 -14.69 2.81 4.66
C THR A 23 -15.27 2.95 6.07
N ALA A 24 -14.42 3.14 7.08
CA ALA A 24 -14.85 3.42 8.45
C ALA A 24 -15.63 4.75 8.55
N ILE A 25 -15.16 5.81 7.87
CA ILE A 25 -15.85 7.11 7.84
C ILE A 25 -17.15 7.03 7.05
N ALA A 26 -17.17 6.26 5.97
CA ALA A 26 -18.32 6.13 5.07
C ALA A 26 -19.44 5.21 5.61
N GLY A 27 -19.27 4.56 6.76
CA GLY A 27 -20.24 3.60 7.31
C GLY A 27 -20.40 2.33 6.46
N LEU A 28 -19.47 2.10 5.54
CA LEU A 28 -19.39 0.90 4.71
C LEU A 28 -18.69 -0.20 5.51
N PRO A 29 -18.92 -1.49 5.19
CA PRO A 29 -18.19 -2.57 5.84
C PRO A 29 -16.68 -2.33 5.73
N LEU A 30 -15.96 -2.50 6.84
CA LEU A 30 -14.51 -2.29 6.89
C LEU A 30 -13.84 -3.09 5.78
N PHE A 31 -12.93 -2.43 5.06
CA PHE A 31 -12.28 -3.00 3.90
C PHE A 31 -13.28 -3.55 2.86
N LEU A 32 -14.40 -2.86 2.64
CA LEU A 32 -15.46 -3.28 1.71
C LEU A 32 -15.95 -4.72 1.96
N GLY A 33 -15.81 -5.24 3.18
CA GLY A 33 -16.12 -6.64 3.52
C GLY A 33 -15.08 -7.66 3.05
N PHE A 34 -13.80 -7.29 2.95
CA PHE A 34 -12.70 -8.16 2.47
C PHE A 34 -12.97 -8.81 1.10
N THR A 35 -13.64 -8.05 0.23
CA THR A 35 -13.91 -8.47 -1.16
C THR A 35 -12.61 -8.52 -1.97
N GLY A 36 -12.70 -9.02 -3.21
CA GLY A 36 -11.56 -9.07 -4.13
C GLY A 36 -10.86 -7.72 -4.31
N ILE A 37 -11.61 -6.60 -4.22
CA ILE A 37 -11.08 -5.24 -4.33
C ILE A 37 -10.07 -4.94 -3.21
N THR A 38 -10.32 -5.44 -1.99
CA THR A 38 -9.43 -5.25 -0.84
C THR A 38 -8.08 -5.92 -1.04
N TRP A 39 -8.09 -7.14 -1.58
CA TRP A 39 -6.86 -7.89 -1.87
C TRP A 39 -6.08 -7.27 -3.03
N VAL A 40 -6.77 -6.84 -4.09
CA VAL A 40 -6.15 -6.10 -5.19
C VAL A 40 -5.55 -4.79 -4.71
N ALA A 41 -6.24 -4.06 -3.83
CA ALA A 41 -5.74 -2.81 -3.27
C ALA A 41 -4.53 -3.02 -2.34
N LEU A 42 -4.55 -4.03 -1.46
CA LEU A 42 -3.42 -4.37 -0.60
C LEU A 42 -2.18 -4.71 -1.44
N ALA A 43 -2.34 -5.60 -2.43
CA ALA A 43 -1.24 -5.98 -3.32
C ALA A 43 -0.74 -4.78 -4.13
N GLY A 44 -1.64 -3.98 -4.70
CA GLY A 44 -1.31 -2.81 -5.51
C GLY A 44 -0.54 -1.74 -4.74
N HIS A 45 -0.99 -1.36 -3.55
CA HIS A 45 -0.30 -0.34 -2.74
C HIS A 45 1.06 -0.84 -2.23
N THR A 46 1.15 -2.11 -1.85
CA THR A 46 2.41 -2.73 -1.41
C THR A 46 3.41 -2.79 -2.56
N LEU A 47 2.98 -3.27 -3.73
CA LEU A 47 3.81 -3.33 -4.93
C LEU A 47 4.24 -1.94 -5.39
N TYR A 48 3.34 -0.96 -5.39
CA TYR A 48 3.66 0.43 -5.70
C TYR A 48 4.77 0.98 -4.79
N GLY A 49 4.66 0.79 -3.46
CA GLY A 49 5.67 1.25 -2.51
C GLY A 49 7.04 0.63 -2.78
N ILE A 50 7.08 -0.67 -3.04
CA ILE A 50 8.32 -1.40 -3.36
C ILE A 50 8.92 -0.90 -4.69
N VAL A 51 8.12 -0.81 -5.75
CA VAL A 51 8.58 -0.38 -7.08
C VAL A 51 9.07 1.06 -7.05
N LEU A 52 8.35 1.96 -6.40
CA LEU A 52 8.76 3.36 -6.25
C LEU A 52 10.16 3.46 -5.63
N VAL A 53 10.38 2.80 -4.49
CA VAL A 53 11.67 2.86 -3.79
C VAL A 53 12.76 2.16 -4.60
N ALA A 54 12.45 1.07 -5.31
CA ALA A 54 13.39 0.43 -6.22
C ALA A 54 13.82 1.36 -7.35
N VAL A 55 12.89 2.10 -7.97
CA VAL A 55 13.18 3.09 -9.01
C VAL A 55 14.03 4.24 -8.47
N LEU A 56 13.71 4.76 -7.28
CA LEU A 56 14.51 5.80 -6.63
C LEU A 56 15.95 5.34 -6.37
N GLN A 57 16.13 4.09 -5.94
CA GLN A 57 17.48 3.50 -5.74
C GLN A 57 18.25 3.30 -7.05
N ILE A 58 17.56 3.11 -8.17
CA ILE A 58 18.19 3.02 -9.49
C ILE A 58 18.64 4.42 -9.94
N ILE A 59 17.77 5.43 -9.80
CA ILE A 59 18.08 6.81 -10.16
C ILE A 59 19.24 7.37 -9.32
N ASP A 60 19.26 7.10 -8.01
CA ASP A 60 20.30 7.57 -7.08
C ASP A 60 21.66 6.85 -7.28
N ARG A 61 21.70 5.81 -8.11
CA ARG A 61 22.92 5.06 -8.46
C ARG A 61 23.64 5.56 -9.71
N ASP A 62 23.02 6.48 -10.46
CA ASP A 62 23.60 7.17 -11.64
C ASP A 62 24.08 8.58 -11.25
#